data_AF-A0A7U9N1N8-F1
#
_entry.id   AF-A0A7U9N1N8-F1
#
_cell.length_a   1.000
_cell.length_b   1.000
_cell.length_c   1.000
_cell.angle_alpha   90.00
_cell.angle_beta   90.00
_cell.angle_gamma   90.00
#
_symmetry.space_group_name_H-M   'P 1'
#
loop_
_entity.id
_entity.type
_entity.pdbx_description
1 polymer ?
#
loop_
_entity_poly.entity_id
_entity_poly.type
_entity_poly.pdbx_seq_one_letter_code
_entity_poly.pdbx_strand_id
1 'polypeptide(L)'
;MRLSFGGRDSGCKNSLICFPEGLWDLGKGLLVTGLFAFFFYRSIWALPPMSLVGWFYLKNSARHRRRRGDRLLLLQFKECLQAVAASMRAGYAVENAFADSMADIRSMFGEGCAMEGELQLLRRGLSNNLPLETLLTEMGQRGGLEEMREFAEVFAIARRNGGSIPVIIDAACGSVNRRLAVEEEMETLLSARKLEQRVMNAMPFLIVWYVEAGNPGYFDMLYGNPAGIMLMTVCMAIYLAAYALSEWIFDKAFGGTRQEEREPMTE
;
A
#
# COMPACT_ATOMS: atom_id res chain seq x y z
N MET A 1 -31.55 3.06 -19.56
CA MET A 1 -31.80 2.48 -18.23
C MET A 1 -30.46 2.41 -17.51
N ARG A 2 -30.09 3.45 -16.75
CA ARG A 2 -28.81 3.56 -16.04
C ARG A 2 -28.95 2.84 -14.71
N LEU A 3 -28.39 1.64 -14.58
CA LEU A 3 -28.25 1.00 -13.28
C LEU A 3 -27.03 1.61 -12.58
N SER A 4 -27.32 2.62 -11.76
CA SER A 4 -26.41 3.12 -10.73
C SER A 4 -26.38 2.08 -9.59
N PHE A 5 -25.50 1.08 -9.70
CA PHE A 5 -25.12 0.28 -8.54
C PHE A 5 -23.92 0.92 -7.86
N GLY A 6 -24.21 1.71 -6.82
CA GLY A 6 -23.27 1.97 -5.75
C GLY A 6 -22.99 0.67 -5.01
N GLY A 7 -21.71 0.45 -4.69
CA GLY A 7 -21.26 -0.73 -3.96
C GLY A 7 -19.76 -0.88 -4.06
N ARG A 8 -19.03 0.06 -3.46
CA ARG A 8 -17.59 -0.03 -3.23
C ARG A 8 -17.32 -0.99 -2.05
N ASP A 9 -17.87 -2.21 -2.12
CA ASP A 9 -17.94 -3.17 -1.02
C ASP A 9 -17.48 -4.59 -1.42
N SER A 10 -16.66 -4.73 -2.45
CA SER A 10 -16.13 -6.05 -2.88
C SER A 10 -14.76 -6.38 -2.29
N GLY A 11 -14.04 -5.40 -1.72
CA GLY A 11 -12.73 -5.60 -1.08
C GLY A 11 -12.78 -5.75 0.45
N CYS A 12 -13.98 -5.92 1.04
CA CYS A 12 -14.20 -5.89 2.49
C CYS A 12 -14.81 -7.20 3.03
N LYS A 13 -14.47 -8.36 2.45
CA LYS A 13 -14.82 -9.67 3.06
C LYS A 13 -13.81 -10.19 4.09
N ASN A 14 -12.68 -9.49 4.28
CA ASN A 14 -11.72 -9.76 5.36
C ASN A 14 -11.84 -8.81 6.56
N SER A 15 -13.05 -8.31 6.84
CA SER A 15 -13.32 -7.47 8.02
C SER A 15 -13.11 -8.20 9.35
N LEU A 16 -13.14 -9.53 9.38
CA LEU A 16 -12.82 -10.32 10.58
C LEU A 16 -11.31 -10.41 10.90
N ILE A 17 -10.43 -10.26 9.90
CA ILE A 17 -8.96 -10.25 10.10
C ILE A 17 -8.46 -8.81 10.37
N CYS A 18 -9.28 -7.80 10.09
CA CYS A 18 -8.92 -6.38 10.24
C CYS A 18 -8.85 -5.91 11.71
N PHE A 19 -9.64 -6.52 12.61
CA PHE A 19 -9.69 -6.16 14.03
C PHE A 19 -8.46 -6.59 14.87
N PRO A 20 -7.94 -7.85 14.78
CA PRO A 20 -6.83 -8.29 15.64
C PRO A 20 -5.48 -7.62 15.29
N GLU A 21 -5.20 -7.41 14.01
CA GLU A 21 -3.97 -6.75 13.54
C GLU A 21 -3.97 -5.24 13.84
N GLY A 22 -5.13 -4.59 13.77
CA GLY A 22 -5.27 -3.17 14.12
C GLY A 22 -5.04 -2.93 15.61
N LEU A 23 -5.43 -3.89 16.46
CA LEU A 23 -5.16 -3.87 17.91
C LEU A 23 -3.67 -4.05 18.22
N TRP A 24 -2.96 -4.86 17.43
CA TRP A 24 -1.50 -5.04 17.54
C TRP A 24 -0.73 -3.78 17.11
N ASP A 25 -1.18 -3.13 16.03
CA ASP A 25 -0.62 -1.83 15.58
C ASP A 25 -0.90 -0.72 16.59
N LEU A 26 -2.11 -0.67 17.14
CA LEU A 26 -2.49 0.21 18.25
C LEU A 26 -1.63 -0.05 19.48
N GLY A 27 -1.44 -1.32 19.86
CA GLY A 27 -0.63 -1.73 21.00
C GLY A 27 0.83 -1.33 20.84
N LYS A 28 1.43 -1.50 19.65
CA LYS A 28 2.79 -1.02 19.35
C LYS A 28 2.88 0.50 19.41
N GLY A 29 1.90 1.21 18.84
CA GLY A 29 1.82 2.66 18.93
C GLY A 29 1.79 3.12 20.38
N LEU A 30 0.84 2.60 21.18
CA LEU A 30 0.67 2.93 22.59
C LEU A 30 1.88 2.55 23.45
N LEU A 31 2.57 1.44 23.13
CA LEU A 31 3.78 1.01 23.82
C LEU A 31 4.97 1.92 23.50
N VAL A 32 5.24 2.20 22.22
CA VAL A 32 6.33 3.11 21.83
C VAL A 32 6.08 4.50 22.38
N THR A 33 4.86 4.97 22.24
CA THR A 33 4.39 6.25 22.77
C THR A 33 4.49 6.33 24.30
N GLY A 34 4.07 5.28 25.01
CA GLY A 34 4.16 5.18 26.47
C GLY A 34 5.60 5.08 26.96
N LEU A 35 6.46 4.37 26.24
CA LEU A 35 7.88 4.24 26.55
C LEU A 35 8.61 5.58 26.34
N PHE A 36 8.30 6.31 25.26
CA PHE A 36 8.75 7.69 25.06
C PHE A 36 8.29 8.62 26.18
N ALA A 37 7.01 8.59 26.55
CA ALA A 37 6.47 9.45 27.62
C ALA A 37 7.08 9.13 28.99
N PHE A 38 7.33 7.84 29.27
CA PHE A 38 8.00 7.39 30.48
C PHE A 38 9.47 7.84 30.52
N PHE A 39 10.20 7.71 29.41
CA PHE A 39 11.62 8.11 29.32
C PHE A 39 11.82 9.62 29.40
N PHE A 40 10.91 10.42 28.79
CA PHE A 40 11.12 11.86 28.65
C PHE A 40 10.46 12.71 29.73
N TYR A 41 9.40 12.25 30.41
CA TYR A 41 8.63 13.14 31.29
C TYR A 41 8.47 12.67 32.73
N ARG A 42 8.75 11.40 33.05
CA ARG A 42 8.55 10.80 34.39
C ARG A 42 7.25 11.27 35.09
N SER A 43 6.20 11.59 34.32
CA SER A 43 4.96 12.22 34.80
C SER A 43 3.81 12.01 33.81
N ILE A 44 2.65 11.66 34.37
CA ILE A 44 1.41 11.19 33.70
C ILE A 44 0.67 12.29 32.89
N TRP A 45 1.06 13.56 33.02
CA TRP A 45 0.31 14.69 32.44
C TRP A 45 0.55 14.97 30.94
N ALA A 46 1.49 14.26 30.29
CA ALA A 46 1.78 14.41 28.86
C ALA A 46 0.91 13.54 27.92
N LEU A 47 -0.07 12.81 28.47
CA LEU A 47 -0.95 11.89 27.75
C LEU A 47 -1.87 12.50 26.65
N PRO A 48 -2.44 13.72 26.80
CA PRO A 48 -3.38 14.26 25.80
C PRO A 48 -2.82 14.54 24.40
N PRO A 49 -1.65 15.22 24.22
CA PRO A 49 -1.09 15.46 22.87
C PRO A 49 -0.67 14.17 22.15
N MET A 50 -0.45 13.10 22.92
CA MET A 50 0.01 11.81 22.42
C MET A 50 -1.11 10.99 21.74
N SER A 51 -2.37 11.25 22.07
CA SER A 51 -3.55 10.67 21.40
C SER A 51 -3.65 11.07 19.92
N LEU A 52 -3.21 12.29 19.57
CA LEU A 52 -3.15 12.77 18.18
C LEU A 52 -2.10 12.01 17.35
N VAL A 53 -0.96 11.66 17.96
CA VAL A 53 0.09 10.85 17.31
C VAL A 53 -0.41 9.43 17.05
N GLY A 54 -1.12 8.83 18.02
CA GLY A 54 -1.77 7.53 17.85
C GLY A 54 -2.81 7.53 16.73
N TRP A 55 -3.62 8.59 16.62
CA TRP A 55 -4.59 8.75 15.53
C TRP A 55 -3.91 8.90 14.15
N PHE A 56 -2.81 9.64 14.08
CA PHE A 56 -2.02 9.77 12.85
C PHE A 56 -1.42 8.42 12.41
N TYR A 57 -0.88 7.64 13.37
CA TYR A 57 -0.32 6.31 13.14
C TYR A 57 -1.38 5.32 12.61
N LEU A 58 -2.58 5.33 13.19
CA LEU A 58 -3.74 4.54 12.75
C LEU A 58 -4.16 4.89 11.32
N LYS A 59 -4.22 6.19 11.00
CA LYS A 59 -4.57 6.66 9.64
C LYS A 59 -3.52 6.20 8.62
N ASN A 60 -2.24 6.20 8.99
CA ASN A 60 -1.17 5.75 8.11
C ASN A 60 -1.17 4.22 7.91
N SER A 61 -1.46 3.43 8.95
CA SER A 61 -1.61 1.97 8.83
C SER A 61 -2.75 1.57 7.89
N ALA A 62 -3.89 2.27 7.94
CA ALA A 62 -4.98 2.03 7.00
C ALA A 62 -4.57 2.25 5.52
N ARG A 63 -3.67 3.21 5.26
CA ARG A 63 -3.12 3.46 3.92
C ARG A 63 -2.17 2.35 3.47
N HIS A 64 -1.35 1.82 4.38
CA HIS A 64 -0.44 0.71 4.10
C HIS A 64 -1.18 -0.58 3.78
N ARG A 65 -2.30 -0.84 4.46
CA ARG A 65 -3.15 -2.02 4.19
C ARG A 65 -3.77 -1.97 2.80
N ARG A 66 -4.23 -0.79 2.36
CA ARG A 66 -4.73 -0.59 0.99
C ARG A 66 -3.63 -0.85 -0.04
N ARG A 67 -2.44 -0.25 0.12
CA ARG A 67 -1.31 -0.46 -0.79
C ARG A 67 -0.93 -1.94 -0.93
N ARG A 68 -0.94 -2.71 0.16
CA ARG A 68 -0.69 -4.16 0.12
C ARG A 68 -1.77 -4.93 -0.64
N GLY A 69 -3.03 -4.60 -0.42
CA GLY A 69 -4.15 -5.18 -1.17
C GLY A 69 -4.05 -4.89 -2.66
N ASP A 70 -3.75 -3.63 -3.02
CA ASP A 70 -3.57 -3.19 -4.40
C ASP A 70 -2.40 -3.92 -5.08
N ARG A 71 -1.26 -4.07 -4.39
CA ARG A 71 -0.09 -4.83 -4.90
C ARG A 71 -0.44 -6.30 -5.13
N LEU A 72 -1.16 -6.94 -4.20
CA LEU A 72 -1.58 -8.34 -4.35
C LEU A 72 -2.55 -8.52 -5.53
N LEU A 73 -3.52 -7.62 -5.66
CA LEU A 73 -4.47 -7.62 -6.77
C LEU A 73 -3.76 -7.40 -8.11
N LEU A 74 -2.77 -6.49 -8.16
CA LEU A 74 -1.97 -6.22 -9.35
C LEU A 74 -1.20 -7.47 -9.80
N LEU A 75 -0.63 -8.21 -8.83
CA LEU A 75 0.08 -9.45 -9.08
C LEU A 75 -0.88 -10.55 -9.59
N GLN A 76 -2.05 -10.71 -8.96
CA GLN A 76 -3.08 -11.64 -9.43
C GLN A 76 -3.58 -11.29 -10.84
N PHE A 77 -3.74 -10.01 -11.15
CA PHE A 77 -4.13 -9.54 -12.48
C PHE A 77 -3.09 -9.90 -13.54
N LYS A 78 -1.79 -9.71 -13.25
CA LYS A 78 -0.71 -10.13 -14.13
C LYS A 78 -0.75 -11.64 -14.41
N GLU A 79 -0.81 -12.47 -13.38
CA GLU A 79 -0.86 -13.94 -13.55
C GLU A 79 -2.10 -14.36 -14.37
N CYS A 80 -3.23 -13.68 -14.17
CA CYS A 80 -4.44 -13.91 -14.95
C CYS A 80 -4.22 -13.57 -16.42
N LEU A 81 -3.64 -12.41 -16.73
CA LEU A 81 -3.32 -12.02 -18.11
C LEU A 81 -2.36 -13.01 -18.78
N GLN A 82 -1.36 -13.51 -18.04
CA GLN A 82 -0.44 -14.53 -18.55
C GLN A 82 -1.14 -15.85 -18.87
N ALA A 83 -2.05 -16.31 -17.99
CA ALA A 83 -2.86 -17.49 -18.23
C ALA A 83 -3.77 -17.31 -19.46
N VAL A 84 -4.44 -16.16 -19.58
CA VAL A 84 -5.28 -15.84 -20.75
C VAL A 84 -4.45 -15.82 -22.03
N ALA A 85 -3.27 -15.19 -22.03
CA ALA A 85 -2.39 -15.17 -23.19
C ALA A 85 -1.96 -16.58 -23.62
N ALA A 86 -1.64 -17.45 -22.65
CA ALA A 86 -1.27 -18.83 -22.91
C ALA A 86 -2.42 -19.62 -23.56
N SER A 87 -3.64 -19.51 -23.03
CA SER A 87 -4.84 -20.14 -23.59
C SER A 87 -5.16 -19.60 -24.99
N MET A 88 -5.01 -18.30 -25.22
CA MET A 88 -5.21 -17.72 -26.54
C MET A 88 -4.18 -18.22 -27.57
N ARG A 89 -2.92 -18.40 -27.18
CA ARG A 89 -1.89 -19.00 -28.04
C ARG A 89 -2.21 -20.46 -28.40
N ALA A 90 -2.91 -21.17 -27.52
CA ALA A 90 -3.44 -22.51 -27.79
C ALA A 90 -4.71 -22.52 -28.67
N GLY A 91 -5.16 -21.35 -29.15
CA GLY A 91 -6.29 -21.23 -30.09
C GLY A 91 -7.65 -21.05 -29.42
N TYR A 92 -7.71 -20.88 -28.10
CA TYR A 92 -8.97 -20.61 -27.41
C TYR A 92 -9.48 -19.19 -27.69
N ALA A 93 -10.80 -19.03 -27.75
CA ALA A 93 -11.44 -17.72 -27.78
C ALA A 93 -11.13 -16.94 -26.50
N VAL A 94 -11.05 -15.61 -26.60
CA VAL A 94 -10.64 -14.72 -25.50
C VAL A 94 -11.57 -14.85 -24.30
N GLU A 95 -12.86 -14.95 -24.55
CA GLU A 95 -13.91 -15.12 -23.56
C GLU A 95 -13.74 -16.42 -22.77
N ASN A 96 -13.39 -17.52 -23.46
CA ASN A 96 -13.13 -18.81 -22.83
C ASN A 96 -11.81 -18.78 -22.06
N ALA A 97 -10.78 -18.13 -22.61
CA ALA A 97 -9.49 -17.97 -21.94
C ALA A 97 -9.64 -17.23 -20.59
N PHE A 98 -10.47 -16.18 -20.52
CA PHE A 98 -10.80 -15.51 -19.24
C PHE A 98 -11.68 -16.34 -18.32
N ALA A 99 -12.56 -17.19 -18.86
CA ALA A 99 -13.37 -18.10 -18.04
C ALA A 99 -12.52 -19.20 -17.39
N ASP A 100 -11.54 -19.73 -18.13
CA ASP A 100 -10.66 -20.81 -17.69
C ASP A 100 -9.57 -20.32 -16.72
N SER A 101 -9.06 -19.09 -16.90
CA SER A 101 -8.03 -18.51 -16.02
C SER A 101 -8.45 -18.38 -14.55
N MET A 102 -9.76 -18.41 -14.26
CA MET A 102 -10.29 -18.43 -12.90
C MET A 102 -9.80 -19.66 -12.10
N ALA A 103 -9.73 -20.83 -12.75
CA ALA A 103 -9.26 -22.06 -12.11
C ALA A 103 -7.76 -21.98 -11.80
N ASP A 104 -6.98 -21.44 -12.73
CA ASP A 104 -5.53 -21.26 -12.58
C ASP A 104 -5.22 -20.31 -11.41
N ILE A 105 -5.88 -19.16 -11.36
CA ILE A 105 -5.71 -18.19 -10.27
C ILE A 105 -6.07 -18.78 -8.91
N ARG A 106 -7.16 -19.56 -8.83
CA ARG A 106 -7.56 -20.25 -7.60
C ARG A 106 -6.50 -21.26 -7.14
N SER A 107 -5.84 -21.96 -8.08
CA SER A 107 -4.77 -22.89 -7.75
C SER A 107 -3.52 -22.20 -7.20
N MET A 108 -3.21 -21.00 -7.71
CA MET A 108 -1.99 -20.26 -7.34
C MET A 108 -2.13 -19.46 -6.04
N PHE A 109 -3.30 -18.81 -5.82
CA PHE A 109 -3.52 -17.87 -4.72
C PHE A 109 -4.48 -18.39 -3.64
N GLY A 110 -5.09 -19.56 -3.85
CA GLY A 110 -6.12 -20.11 -2.97
C GLY A 110 -7.52 -19.56 -3.23
N GLU A 111 -8.49 -20.09 -2.48
CA GLU A 111 -9.91 -19.71 -2.60
C GLU A 111 -10.20 -18.36 -1.95
N GLY A 112 -11.07 -17.57 -2.58
CA GLY A 112 -11.52 -16.28 -2.06
C GLY A 112 -10.56 -15.12 -2.34
N CYS A 113 -9.64 -15.28 -3.29
CA CYS A 113 -8.77 -14.18 -3.70
C CYS A 113 -9.57 -13.08 -4.43
N ALA A 114 -9.06 -11.84 -4.39
CA ALA A 114 -9.78 -10.69 -4.92
C ALA A 114 -10.05 -10.82 -6.44
N MET A 115 -9.08 -11.33 -7.20
CA MET A 115 -9.22 -11.55 -8.64
C MET A 115 -10.20 -12.67 -8.98
N GLU A 116 -10.33 -13.71 -8.16
CA GLU A 116 -11.35 -14.76 -8.36
C GLU A 116 -12.77 -14.17 -8.32
N GLY A 117 -13.04 -13.26 -7.37
CA GLY A 117 -14.33 -12.57 -7.28
C GLY A 117 -14.65 -11.75 -8.53
N GLU A 118 -13.65 -11.06 -9.07
CA GLU A 118 -13.76 -10.27 -10.29
C GLU A 118 -13.99 -11.15 -11.54
N LEU A 119 -13.26 -12.27 -11.67
CA LEU A 119 -13.44 -13.26 -12.74
C LEU A 119 -14.79 -13.98 -12.64
N GLN A 120 -15.29 -14.23 -11.43
CA GLN A 120 -16.61 -14.82 -11.23
C GLN A 120 -17.72 -13.89 -11.74
N LEU A 121 -17.60 -12.58 -11.50
CA LEU A 121 -18.52 -11.58 -12.04
C LEU A 121 -18.44 -11.52 -13.57
N LEU A 122 -17.23 -11.55 -14.12
CA LEU A 122 -17.00 -11.59 -15.57
C LEU A 122 -17.64 -12.83 -16.21
N ARG A 123 -17.44 -14.02 -15.65
CA ARG A 123 -18.05 -15.27 -16.15
C ARG A 123 -19.57 -15.22 -16.12
N ARG A 124 -20.16 -14.68 -15.05
CA ARG A 124 -21.62 -14.48 -14.96
C ARG A 124 -22.12 -13.48 -16.01
N GLY A 125 -21.37 -12.41 -16.24
CA GLY A 125 -21.67 -11.44 -17.29
C GLY A 125 -21.66 -12.07 -18.69
N LEU A 126 -20.64 -12.88 -18.99
CA LEU A 126 -20.54 -13.61 -20.25
C LEU A 126 -21.73 -14.57 -20.45
N SER A 127 -22.15 -15.30 -19.39
CA SER A 127 -23.35 -16.15 -19.48
C SER A 127 -24.65 -15.38 -19.72
N ASN A 128 -24.66 -14.08 -19.41
CA ASN A 128 -25.77 -13.17 -19.68
C ASN A 128 -25.64 -12.44 -21.04
N ASN A 129 -24.73 -12.89 -21.92
CA ASN A 129 -24.45 -12.27 -23.22
C ASN A 129 -23.99 -10.80 -23.13
N LEU A 130 -23.38 -10.40 -22.01
CA LEU A 130 -22.73 -9.10 -21.92
C LEU A 130 -21.39 -9.12 -22.65
N PRO A 131 -21.04 -8.06 -23.40
CA PRO A 131 -19.77 -7.97 -24.11
C PRO A 131 -18.59 -7.95 -23.15
N LEU A 132 -17.54 -8.69 -23.48
CA LEU A 132 -16.33 -8.81 -22.64
C LEU A 132 -15.67 -7.45 -22.38
N GLU A 133 -15.70 -6.54 -23.36
CA GLU A 133 -15.09 -5.21 -23.23
C GLU A 133 -15.77 -4.39 -22.11
N THR A 134 -17.10 -4.48 -21.99
CA THR A 134 -17.85 -3.80 -20.93
C THR A 134 -17.53 -4.42 -19.56
N LEU A 135 -17.46 -5.75 -19.48
CA LEU A 135 -17.14 -6.45 -18.23
C LEU A 135 -15.73 -6.12 -17.72
N LEU A 136 -14.74 -6.07 -18.63
CA LEU A 136 -13.37 -5.66 -18.28
C LEU A 136 -13.30 -4.19 -17.87
N THR A 137 -14.09 -3.32 -18.51
CA THR A 137 -14.15 -1.90 -18.13
C THR A 137 -14.72 -1.73 -16.72
N GLU A 138 -15.80 -2.44 -16.39
CA GLU A 138 -16.37 -2.44 -15.04
C GLU A 138 -15.39 -3.04 -14.01
N MET A 139 -14.68 -4.11 -14.38
CA MET A 139 -13.64 -4.72 -13.55
C MET A 139 -12.53 -3.72 -13.22
N GLY A 140 -12.02 -2.97 -14.21
CA GLY A 140 -11.02 -1.93 -13.99
C GLY A 140 -11.51 -0.77 -13.12
N GLN A 141 -12.78 -0.38 -13.26
CA GLN A 141 -13.39 0.67 -12.42
C GLN A 141 -13.58 0.23 -10.96
N ARG A 142 -13.95 -1.04 -10.72
CA ARG A 142 -14.13 -1.58 -9.37
C ARG A 142 -12.80 -1.90 -8.68
N GLY A 143 -11.86 -2.48 -9.41
CA GLY A 143 -10.56 -2.92 -8.90
C GLY A 143 -9.66 -1.76 -8.47
N GLY A 144 -9.85 -0.56 -9.00
CA GLY A 144 -9.13 0.65 -8.59
C GLY A 144 -7.64 0.67 -8.97
N LEU A 145 -7.18 -0.29 -9.77
CA LEU A 145 -5.84 -0.35 -10.31
C LEU A 145 -5.76 0.36 -11.66
N GLU A 146 -4.72 1.17 -11.83
CA GLU A 146 -4.47 1.95 -13.05
C GLU A 146 -4.27 1.04 -14.27
N GLU A 147 -3.48 -0.03 -14.10
CA GLU A 147 -3.14 -1.00 -15.16
C GLU A 147 -4.36 -1.79 -15.63
N MET A 148 -5.28 -2.13 -14.73
CA MET A 148 -6.54 -2.79 -15.10
C MET A 148 -7.42 -1.86 -15.92
N ARG A 149 -7.47 -0.57 -15.58
CA ARG A 149 -8.26 0.43 -16.30
C ARG A 149 -7.67 0.70 -17.68
N GLU A 150 -6.36 0.89 -17.76
CA GLU A 150 -5.64 1.09 -19.03
C GLU A 150 -5.80 -0.12 -19.95
N PHE A 151 -5.64 -1.34 -19.41
CA PHE A 151 -5.84 -2.56 -20.18
C PHE A 151 -7.25 -2.64 -20.75
N ALA A 152 -8.29 -2.41 -19.94
CA ALA A 152 -9.67 -2.48 -20.38
C ALA A 152 -9.98 -1.46 -21.51
N GLU A 153 -9.43 -0.26 -21.42
CA GLU A 153 -9.59 0.78 -22.43
C GLU A 153 -8.92 0.39 -23.76
N VAL A 154 -7.66 -0.04 -23.72
CA VAL A 154 -6.93 -0.48 -24.91
C VAL A 154 -7.57 -1.73 -25.51
N PHE A 155 -8.02 -2.67 -24.69
CA PHE A 155 -8.73 -3.88 -25.12
C PHE A 155 -10.02 -3.54 -25.86
N ALA A 156 -10.85 -2.64 -25.31
CA ALA A 156 -12.10 -2.22 -25.93
C ALA A 156 -11.88 -1.56 -27.30
N ILE A 157 -10.83 -0.74 -27.43
CA ILE A 157 -10.45 -0.10 -28.69
C ILE A 157 -10.00 -1.15 -29.70
N ALA A 158 -9.12 -2.06 -29.29
CA ALA A 158 -8.58 -3.07 -30.19
C ALA A 158 -9.62 -4.07 -30.67
N ARG A 159 -10.58 -4.44 -29.83
CA ARG A 159 -11.68 -5.30 -30.25
C ARG A 159 -12.49 -4.70 -31.39
N ARG A 160 -12.78 -3.40 -31.32
CA ARG A 160 -13.54 -2.68 -32.36
C ARG A 160 -12.75 -2.51 -33.64
N ASN A 161 -11.44 -2.34 -33.52
CA ASN A 161 -10.55 -2.04 -34.65
C ASN A 161 -9.84 -3.28 -35.21
N GLY A 162 -10.12 -4.48 -34.70
CA GLY A 162 -9.48 -5.73 -35.15
C GLY A 162 -8.01 -5.87 -34.75
N GLY A 163 -7.60 -5.22 -33.66
CA GLY A 163 -6.23 -5.30 -33.13
C GLY A 163 -5.88 -6.68 -32.57
N SER A 164 -4.58 -6.99 -32.51
CA SER A 164 -4.09 -8.26 -31.95
C SER A 164 -4.22 -8.28 -30.43
N ILE A 165 -5.25 -8.96 -29.92
CA ILE A 165 -5.51 -9.11 -28.48
C ILE A 165 -4.33 -9.74 -27.72
N PRO A 166 -3.67 -10.81 -28.20
CA PRO A 166 -2.47 -11.34 -27.52
C PRO A 166 -1.39 -10.29 -27.27
N VAL A 167 -1.14 -9.41 -28.26
CA VAL A 167 -0.13 -8.35 -28.15
C VAL A 167 -0.50 -7.34 -27.06
N ILE A 168 -1.78 -7.04 -26.90
CA ILE A 168 -2.27 -6.10 -25.87
C ILE A 168 -2.14 -6.70 -24.48
N ILE A 169 -2.43 -8.00 -24.35
CA ILE A 169 -2.25 -8.72 -23.09
C ILE A 169 -0.76 -8.76 -22.72
N ASP A 170 0.13 -9.07 -23.67
CA ASP A 170 1.58 -9.07 -23.43
C ASP A 170 2.11 -7.66 -23.08
N ALA A 171 1.59 -6.61 -23.73
CA ALA A 171 1.91 -5.23 -23.40
C ALA A 171 1.46 -4.83 -21.97
N ALA A 172 0.27 -5.27 -21.55
CA ALA A 172 -0.24 -5.06 -20.20
C ALA A 172 0.59 -5.80 -19.15
N CYS A 173 0.93 -7.08 -19.39
CA CYS A 173 1.88 -7.84 -18.56
C CYS A 173 3.23 -7.11 -18.43
N GLY A 174 3.74 -6.56 -19.52
CA GLY A 174 4.95 -5.73 -19.54
C GLY A 174 4.82 -4.48 -18.68
N SER A 175 3.66 -3.80 -18.72
CA SER A 175 3.40 -2.62 -17.88
C SER A 175 3.41 -2.95 -16.39
N VAL A 176 2.74 -4.05 -16.01
CA VAL A 176 2.72 -4.53 -14.62
C VAL A 176 4.12 -4.92 -14.15
N ASN A 177 4.89 -5.63 -14.97
CA ASN A 177 6.27 -6.02 -14.64
C ASN A 177 7.18 -4.81 -14.43
N ARG A 178 7.09 -3.78 -15.29
CA ARG A 178 7.83 -2.53 -15.08
C ARG A 178 7.49 -1.89 -13.75
N ARG A 179 6.20 -1.84 -13.40
CA ARG A 179 5.78 -1.29 -12.10
C ARG A 179 6.32 -2.10 -10.91
N LEU A 180 6.30 -3.43 -10.99
CA LEU A 180 6.83 -4.29 -9.92
C LEU A 180 8.36 -4.15 -9.79
N ALA A 181 9.09 -4.08 -10.91
CA ALA A 181 10.54 -3.90 -10.91
C ALA A 181 10.94 -2.57 -10.24
N VAL A 182 10.25 -1.48 -10.60
CA VAL A 182 10.47 -0.18 -9.95
C VAL A 182 10.17 -0.27 -8.45
N GLU A 183 9.10 -0.96 -8.04
CA GLU A 183 8.78 -1.13 -6.61
C GLU A 183 9.85 -1.94 -5.86
N GLU A 184 10.41 -2.98 -6.49
CA GLU A 184 11.50 -3.79 -5.91
C GLU A 184 12.81 -3.00 -5.80
N GLU A 185 13.21 -2.27 -6.85
CA GLU A 185 14.38 -1.40 -6.82
C GLU A 185 14.26 -0.36 -5.71
N MET A 186 13.10 0.27 -5.61
CA MET A 186 12.76 1.20 -4.55
C MET A 186 12.82 0.58 -3.15
N GLU A 187 12.34 -0.66 -2.99
CA GLU A 187 12.40 -1.40 -1.73
C GLU A 187 13.86 -1.69 -1.32
N THR A 188 14.72 -2.04 -2.28
CA THR A 188 16.15 -2.28 -2.02
C THR A 188 16.88 -1.00 -1.60
N LEU A 189 16.68 0.10 -2.32
CA LEU A 189 17.28 1.41 -2.01
C LEU A 189 16.81 1.94 -0.66
N LEU A 190 15.52 1.78 -0.34
CA LEU A 190 14.97 2.20 0.95
C LEU A 190 15.40 1.34 2.12
N SER A 191 15.72 0.07 1.90
CA SER A 191 16.08 -0.83 2.99
C SER A 191 17.26 -0.30 3.80
N ALA A 192 18.26 0.26 3.10
CA ALA A 192 19.40 0.93 3.74
C ALA A 192 18.98 2.21 4.48
N ARG A 193 18.20 3.09 3.83
CA ARG A 193 17.74 4.36 4.43
C ARG A 193 16.85 4.16 5.65
N LYS A 194 15.99 3.13 5.64
CA LYS A 194 15.16 2.75 6.79
C LYS A 194 16.01 2.33 7.98
N LEU A 195 17.14 1.64 7.75
CA LEU A 195 18.06 1.27 8.81
C LEU A 195 18.75 2.52 9.38
N GLU A 196 19.26 3.42 8.54
CA GLU A 196 19.86 4.69 8.97
C GLU A 196 18.89 5.52 9.82
N GLN A 197 17.63 5.67 9.35
CA GLN A 197 16.60 6.38 10.10
C GLN A 197 16.28 5.69 11.43
N ARG A 198 16.21 4.35 11.46
CA ARG A 198 15.98 3.60 12.69
C ARG A 198 17.11 3.83 13.70
N VAL A 199 18.37 3.89 13.24
CA VAL A 199 19.52 4.21 14.09
C VAL A 199 19.46 5.65 14.61
N MET A 200 19.17 6.63 13.74
CA MET A 200 19.05 8.04 14.13
C MET A 200 17.93 8.25 15.15
N ASN A 201 16.79 7.57 14.99
CA ASN A 201 15.70 7.61 15.97
C ASN A 201 16.07 6.96 17.31
N ALA A 202 17.00 6.00 17.33
CA ALA A 202 17.48 5.36 18.55
C ALA A 202 18.55 6.18 19.29
N MET A 203 19.32 7.02 18.58
CA MET A 203 20.38 7.86 19.19
C MET A 203 19.95 8.67 20.44
N PRO A 204 18.84 9.45 20.42
CA PRO A 204 18.47 10.25 21.59
C PRO A 204 18.21 9.39 22.84
N PHE A 205 17.66 8.18 22.67
CA PHE A 205 17.47 7.23 23.76
C PHE A 205 18.78 6.71 24.33
N LEU A 206 19.70 6.33 23.44
CA LEU A 206 21.01 5.82 23.83
C LEU A 206 21.80 6.88 24.60
N ILE A 207 21.73 8.15 24.18
CA ILE A 207 22.41 9.26 24.86
C ILE A 207 21.81 9.48 26.26
N VAL A 208 20.48 9.54 26.38
CA VAL A 208 19.82 9.72 27.69
C VAL A 208 20.16 8.56 28.63
N TRP A 209 20.08 7.32 28.14
CA TRP A 209 20.41 6.13 28.93
C TRP A 209 21.89 6.12 29.35
N TYR A 210 22.79 6.47 28.44
CA TYR A 210 24.23 6.55 28.72
C TYR A 210 24.55 7.58 29.82
N VAL A 211 23.94 8.77 29.75
CA VAL A 211 24.16 9.83 30.73
C VAL A 211 23.59 9.45 32.11
N GLU A 212 22.39 8.88 32.16
CA GLU A 212 21.77 8.45 33.43
C GLU A 212 22.56 7.32 34.11
N ALA A 213 23.11 6.39 33.31
CA ALA A 213 23.96 5.31 33.84
C ALA A 213 25.31 5.83 34.38
N GLY A 214 25.87 6.87 33.77
CA GLY A 214 27.12 7.49 34.19
C GLY A 214 26.96 8.42 35.40
N ASN A 215 25.85 9.17 35.48
CA ASN A 215 25.57 10.10 36.57
C ASN A 215 24.07 10.08 36.91
N PRO A 216 23.65 9.23 37.86
CA PRO A 216 22.25 9.12 38.23
C PRO A 216 21.76 10.42 38.86
N GLY A 217 20.62 10.93 38.38
CA GLY A 217 20.04 12.20 38.84
C GLY A 217 20.52 13.45 38.09
N TYR A 218 21.35 13.31 37.04
CA TYR A 218 21.76 14.43 36.18
C TYR A 218 20.55 15.19 35.61
N PHE A 219 19.50 14.48 35.20
CA PHE A 219 18.30 15.10 34.64
C PHE A 219 17.29 15.62 35.69
N ASP A 220 17.50 15.40 37.00
CA ASP A 220 16.54 15.84 38.02
C ASP A 220 16.40 17.38 38.09
N MET A 221 17.49 18.12 37.81
CA MET A 221 17.43 19.59 37.69
C MET A 221 16.62 20.06 36.48
N LEU A 222 16.60 19.25 35.41
CA LEU A 222 15.85 19.54 34.20
C LEU A 222 14.35 19.20 34.36
N TYR A 223 14.02 18.22 35.19
CA TYR A 223 12.64 17.81 35.45
C TYR A 223 11.95 18.55 36.60
N GLY A 224 12.71 19.08 37.56
CA GLY A 224 12.16 19.72 38.76
C GLY A 224 11.70 21.18 38.61
N ASN A 225 12.00 21.86 37.50
CA ASN A 225 11.77 23.29 37.32
C ASN A 225 10.78 23.59 36.18
N PRO A 226 9.82 24.54 36.31
CA PRO A 226 8.94 24.97 35.21
C PRO A 226 9.68 25.37 33.92
N ALA A 227 10.90 25.91 34.02
CA ALA A 227 11.72 26.21 32.84
C ALA A 227 12.13 24.94 32.07
N GLY A 228 12.42 23.84 32.77
CA GLY A 228 12.78 22.57 32.15
C GLY A 228 11.60 21.86 31.48
N ILE A 229 10.40 21.97 32.07
CA ILE A 229 9.14 21.54 31.44
C ILE A 229 8.92 22.27 30.09
N MET A 230 9.19 23.58 30.04
CA MET A 230 9.08 24.35 28.80
C MET A 230 10.12 23.92 27.74
N LEU A 231 11.36 23.67 28.14
CA LEU A 231 12.40 23.18 27.22
C LEU A 231 12.04 21.80 26.64
N MET A 232 11.56 20.89 27.49
CA MET A 232 11.20 19.53 27.07
C MET A 232 10.00 19.50 26.13
N THR A 233 9.01 20.38 26.33
CA THR A 233 7.89 20.52 25.39
C THR A 233 8.33 21.04 24.02
N VAL A 234 9.27 21.99 23.97
CA VAL A 234 9.86 22.47 22.69
C VAL A 234 10.66 21.36 22.01
N CYS A 235 11.52 20.63 22.73
CA CYS A 235 12.26 19.50 22.18
C CYS A 235 11.33 18.41 21.63
N MET A 236 10.25 18.08 22.34
CA MET A 236 9.23 17.13 21.88
C MET A 236 8.54 17.62 20.60
N ALA A 237 8.17 18.90 20.55
CA ALA A 237 7.53 19.48 19.37
C ALA A 237 8.45 19.43 18.14
N ILE A 238 9.74 19.74 18.31
CA ILE A 238 10.75 19.64 17.25
C ILE A 238 10.94 18.18 16.82
N TYR A 239 10.99 17.24 17.76
CA TYR A 239 11.13 15.82 17.44
C TYR A 239 9.92 15.27 16.67
N LEU A 240 8.70 15.61 17.10
CA LEU A 240 7.48 15.24 16.38
C LEU A 240 7.42 15.89 14.99
N ALA A 241 7.83 17.15 14.87
CA ALA A 241 7.91 17.83 13.58
C ALA A 241 8.94 17.14 12.67
N ALA A 242 10.12 16.79 13.18
CA ALA A 242 11.15 16.07 12.43
C ALA A 242 10.66 14.68 11.98
N TYR A 243 9.98 13.95 12.86
CA TYR A 243 9.38 12.65 12.55
C TYR A 243 8.29 12.78 11.47
N ALA A 244 7.37 13.73 11.61
CA ALA A 244 6.32 14.00 10.63
C ALA A 244 6.90 14.44 9.26
N LEU A 245 7.95 15.27 9.28
CA LEU A 245 8.66 15.67 8.07
C LEU A 245 9.30 14.46 7.38
N SER A 246 9.89 13.55 8.15
CA SER A 246 10.48 12.32 7.61
C SER A 246 9.41 11.48 6.89
N GLU A 247 8.27 11.20 7.51
CA GLU A 247 7.19 10.43 6.88
C GLU A 247 6.63 11.13 5.64
N TRP A 248 6.47 12.45 5.67
CA TRP A 248 5.99 13.23 4.53
C TRP A 248 6.96 13.18 3.35
N ILE A 249 8.26 13.31 3.62
CA ILE A 249 9.31 13.18 2.60
C ILE A 249 9.30 11.76 2.02
N PHE A 250 9.22 10.72 2.86
CA PHE A 250 9.15 9.34 2.38
C PHE A 250 7.92 9.10 1.50
N ASP A 251 6.76 9.65 1.85
CA ASP A 251 5.54 9.49 1.04
C ASP A 251 5.57 10.32 -0.26
N LYS A 252 6.16 11.54 -0.26
CA LYS A 252 6.21 12.42 -1.45
C LYS A 252 7.35 12.10 -2.41
N ALA A 253 8.56 11.85 -1.90
CA ALA A 253 9.68 11.43 -2.74
C ALA A 253 9.33 10.16 -3.53
N PHE A 254 8.55 9.26 -2.92
CA PHE A 254 8.03 8.06 -3.59
C PHE A 254 6.87 8.30 -4.56
N GLY A 255 6.10 9.37 -4.40
CA GLY A 255 5.04 9.73 -5.35
C GLY A 255 5.56 10.47 -6.58
N GLY A 256 6.68 11.18 -6.43
CA GLY A 256 7.26 12.07 -7.45
C GLY A 256 8.26 11.41 -8.40
N THR A 257 8.94 10.33 -8.01
CA THR A 257 9.88 9.59 -8.89
C THR A 257 9.21 8.96 -10.11
N ARG A 258 7.86 8.90 -10.17
CA ARG A 258 7.10 8.52 -11.37
C ARG A 258 7.30 9.45 -12.57
N GLN A 259 7.80 10.67 -12.39
CA GLN A 259 7.94 11.64 -13.49
C GLN A 259 9.36 11.79 -14.01
N GLU A 260 10.39 11.50 -13.21
CA GLU A 260 11.78 11.81 -13.57
C GLU A 260 12.40 10.76 -14.52
N GLU A 261 11.87 9.53 -14.55
CA GLU A 261 12.31 8.47 -15.47
C GLU A 261 11.63 8.53 -16.86
N ARG A 262 10.81 9.56 -17.12
CA ARG A 262 10.07 9.73 -18.38
C ARG A 262 10.68 10.76 -19.33
N GLU A 263 11.98 11.05 -19.22
CA GLU A 263 12.72 11.69 -20.31
C GLU A 263 13.36 10.62 -21.20
N PRO A 264 12.87 10.41 -22.44
CA PRO A 264 13.62 9.62 -23.40
C PRO A 264 14.91 10.36 -23.71
N MET A 265 16.03 9.64 -23.58
CA MET A 265 17.32 10.00 -24.14
C MET A 265 17.15 10.10 -25.67
N THR A 266 16.78 11.29 -26.15
CA THR A 266 16.86 11.67 -27.55
C THR A 266 18.22 12.32 -27.78
N GLU A 267 19.15 11.56 -28.33
CA GLU A 267 20.17 12.05 -29.25
C GLU A 267 20.18 11.17 -30.49
#